data_AF-A0A3N5NMX5-F1
#
_entry.id   AF-A0A3N5NMX5-F1
#
_cell.length_a   1.000
_cell.length_b   1.000
_cell.length_c   1.000
_cell.angle_alpha   90.00
_cell.angle_beta   90.00
_cell.angle_gamma   90.00
#
_symmetry.space_group_name_H-M   'P 1'
#
loop_
_entity.id
_entity.type
_entity.pdbx_description
1 polymer ?
#
loop_
_entity_poly.entity_id
_entity_poly.type
_entity_poly.pdbx_seq_one_letter_code
_entity_poly.pdbx_strand_id
1 'polypeptide(L)'
;MNAKRSSHILVTISLAALLISAMLFTGCTDSGTTKPVATQAPVASPPNIAPAATTASSVTFAAPAATTAAPVSSGEQQTIKISGSTTVLPIVQKAADQYMATHANADIQISGGGSGVGIQAIGAKTVDIGMSSREVTSAEMAKYPAFVVTPVAQDGI
;
A
#
# COMPACT_ATOMS: atom_id res chain seq x y z
N MET A 1 -27.88 -61.74 7.87
CA MET A 1 -26.55 -61.17 7.51
C MET A 1 -26.68 -59.92 6.60
N ASN A 2 -27.64 -59.00 6.83
CA ASN A 2 -27.95 -57.89 5.89
C ASN A 2 -27.58 -56.48 6.38
N ALA A 3 -27.08 -56.29 7.61
CA ALA A 3 -26.77 -54.96 8.13
C ALA A 3 -25.48 -54.34 7.56
N LYS A 4 -24.49 -55.16 7.16
CA LYS A 4 -23.19 -54.66 6.68
C LYS A 4 -23.23 -54.11 5.25
N ARG A 5 -24.10 -54.62 4.37
CA ARG A 5 -24.26 -54.10 2.99
C ARG A 5 -24.91 -52.72 2.95
N SER A 6 -25.83 -52.42 3.88
CA SER A 6 -26.52 -51.12 3.93
C SER A 6 -25.58 -49.97 4.34
N SER A 7 -24.65 -50.22 5.26
CA SER A 7 -23.67 -49.21 5.69
C SER A 7 -22.66 -48.87 4.60
N HIS A 8 -22.24 -49.83 3.78
CA HIS A 8 -21.33 -49.55 2.65
C HIS A 8 -22.05 -48.80 1.53
N ILE A 9 -23.32 -49.10 1.25
CA ILE A 9 -24.12 -48.39 0.25
C ILE A 9 -24.30 -46.92 0.64
N LEU A 10 -24.62 -46.62 1.90
CA LEU A 10 -24.75 -45.22 2.37
C LEU A 10 -23.44 -44.44 2.25
N VAL A 11 -22.30 -45.03 2.64
CA VAL A 11 -20.99 -44.37 2.57
C VAL A 11 -20.55 -44.12 1.12
N THR A 12 -20.84 -45.04 0.19
CA THR A 12 -20.53 -44.84 -1.23
C THR A 12 -21.40 -43.76 -1.88
N ILE A 13 -22.65 -43.60 -1.46
CA ILE A 13 -23.55 -42.55 -1.98
C ILE A 13 -23.08 -41.17 -1.49
N SER A 14 -22.66 -41.03 -0.23
CA SER A 14 -22.12 -39.76 0.28
C SER A 14 -20.78 -39.39 -0.36
N LEU A 15 -19.90 -40.35 -0.63
CA LEU A 15 -18.61 -40.09 -1.31
C LEU A 15 -18.79 -39.76 -2.80
N ALA A 16 -19.75 -40.40 -3.47
CA ALA A 16 -20.11 -40.07 -4.85
C ALA A 16 -20.75 -38.68 -4.97
N ALA A 17 -21.60 -38.28 -4.02
CA ALA A 17 -22.17 -36.93 -3.97
C ALA A 17 -21.11 -35.84 -3.75
N LEU A 18 -20.08 -36.12 -2.95
CA LEU A 18 -18.94 -35.20 -2.75
C LEU A 18 -18.09 -35.04 -4.03
N LEU A 19 -17.93 -36.10 -4.82
CA LEU A 19 -17.19 -36.06 -6.09
C LEU A 19 -17.96 -35.37 -7.23
N ILE A 20 -19.28 -35.48 -7.27
CA ILE A 20 -20.12 -34.84 -8.30
C ILE A 20 -20.19 -33.31 -8.10
N SER A 21 -20.07 -32.82 -6.86
CA SER A 21 -20.03 -31.36 -6.59
C SER A 21 -18.72 -30.68 -7.01
N ALA A 22 -17.67 -31.44 -7.34
CA ALA A 22 -16.35 -30.91 -7.70
C ALA A 22 -16.16 -30.65 -9.21
N MET A 23 -17.16 -30.96 -10.06
CA MET A 23 -17.02 -30.88 -11.54
C MET A 23 -17.85 -29.78 -12.22
N LEU A 24 -18.45 -28.83 -11.50
CA LEU A 24 -19.25 -27.74 -12.09
C LEU A 24 -18.58 -26.34 -12.13
N PHE A 25 -17.27 -26.23 -11.92
CA PHE A 25 -16.57 -24.93 -12.05
C PHE A 25 -15.39 -24.95 -13.04
N THR A 26 -15.52 -25.71 -14.13
CA THR A 26 -14.62 -25.61 -15.29
C THR A 26 -15.41 -25.25 -16.54
N GLY A 27 -15.29 -23.99 -16.98
CA GLY A 27 -15.80 -23.45 -18.25
C GLY A 27 -16.37 -22.03 -18.04
N CYS A 28 -16.01 -20.97 -18.78
CA CYS A 28 -15.21 -20.82 -19.98
C CYS A 28 -14.51 -19.44 -20.00
N THR A 29 -13.29 -19.48 -20.52
CA THR A 29 -12.58 -18.43 -21.27
C THR A 29 -13.45 -17.31 -21.88
N ASP A 30 -13.10 -16.05 -21.58
CA ASP A 30 -13.28 -14.93 -22.51
C ASP A 30 -11.92 -14.30 -22.79
N SER A 31 -11.51 -14.38 -24.06
CA SER A 31 -10.30 -13.79 -24.62
C SER A 31 -10.66 -12.42 -25.17
N GLY A 32 -10.11 -11.35 -24.59
CA GLY A 32 -10.41 -9.99 -25.03
C GLY A 32 -9.30 -8.98 -24.74
N THR A 33 -8.28 -8.99 -25.59
CA THR A 33 -7.53 -7.80 -26.02
C THR A 33 -6.70 -7.03 -24.98
N THR A 34 -5.41 -7.35 -24.98
CA THR A 34 -4.29 -6.49 -24.60
C THR A 34 -4.41 -5.09 -25.21
N LYS A 35 -4.51 -4.06 -24.38
CA LYS A 35 -4.00 -2.72 -24.72
C LYS A 35 -3.12 -2.23 -23.56
N PRO A 36 -1.81 -2.02 -23.78
CA PRO A 36 -0.96 -1.40 -22.76
C PRO A 36 -1.39 0.07 -22.67
N VAL A 37 -2.05 0.43 -21.56
CA VAL A 37 -2.21 1.85 -21.23
C VAL A 37 -0.85 2.36 -20.81
N ALA A 38 -0.35 3.22 -21.68
CA ALA A 38 0.76 4.13 -21.55
C ALA A 38 1.25 4.35 -20.11
N THR A 39 2.48 3.89 -19.88
CA THR A 39 3.55 4.61 -19.21
C THR A 39 3.20 6.07 -18.92
N GLN A 40 2.87 6.38 -17.67
CA GLN A 40 3.16 7.70 -17.13
C GLN A 40 4.45 7.58 -16.34
N ALA A 41 5.47 8.22 -16.91
CA ALA A 41 6.83 8.25 -16.42
C ALA A 41 6.88 8.79 -14.98
N PRO A 42 7.86 8.35 -14.17
CA PRO A 42 8.23 9.09 -12.98
C PRO A 42 8.63 10.50 -13.42
N VAL A 43 7.98 11.50 -12.83
CA VAL A 43 8.40 12.90 -12.90
C VAL A 43 9.77 13.01 -12.24
N ALA A 44 10.80 12.86 -13.08
CA ALA A 44 12.18 13.08 -12.71
C ALA A 44 12.36 14.54 -12.31
N SER A 45 13.02 14.69 -11.17
CA SER A 45 13.49 15.91 -10.53
C SER A 45 14.18 16.90 -11.50
N PRO A 46 13.94 18.20 -11.33
CA PRO A 46 14.99 19.21 -11.44
C PRO A 46 15.42 19.65 -10.02
N PRO A 47 16.72 19.86 -9.74
CA PRO A 47 17.54 20.79 -10.52
C PRO A 47 18.95 20.27 -10.86
N ASN A 48 19.30 20.25 -12.15
CA ASN A 48 20.69 20.18 -12.58
C ASN A 48 21.21 21.62 -12.72
N ILE A 49 21.87 22.14 -11.68
CA ILE A 49 22.73 23.33 -11.82
C ILE A 49 24.13 22.81 -12.14
N ALA A 50 24.48 22.84 -13.44
CA ALA A 50 25.85 22.61 -13.88
C ALA A 50 26.74 23.83 -13.53
N PRO A 51 28.01 23.61 -13.18
CA PRO A 51 28.95 24.66 -12.80
C PRO A 51 29.61 25.26 -14.04
N ALA A 52 29.62 26.58 -14.17
CA ALA A 52 30.49 27.29 -15.11
C ALA A 52 31.00 28.58 -14.50
N ALA A 53 32.28 28.54 -14.12
CA ALA A 53 33.24 29.61 -13.91
C ALA A 53 32.72 31.06 -13.87
N THR A 54 32.85 31.70 -12.70
CA THR A 54 33.21 33.11 -12.64
C THR A 54 34.35 33.27 -11.66
N THR A 55 35.48 33.67 -12.21
CA THR A 55 36.70 34.12 -11.56
C THR A 55 36.44 35.35 -10.67
N ALA A 56 36.90 35.33 -9.41
CA ALA A 56 37.70 36.41 -8.79
C ALA A 56 37.84 36.27 -7.25
N SER A 57 39.10 36.32 -6.80
CA SER A 57 39.60 37.03 -5.62
C SER A 57 39.33 36.52 -4.19
N SER A 58 40.37 35.86 -3.65
CA SER A 58 41.04 36.12 -2.37
C SER A 58 40.24 36.63 -1.16
N VAL A 59 40.15 35.80 -0.11
CA VAL A 59 40.72 36.12 1.21
C VAL A 59 40.91 34.85 2.03
N THR A 60 42.16 34.59 2.41
CA THR A 60 42.54 33.64 3.47
C THR A 60 42.06 34.19 4.80
N PHE A 61 41.22 33.45 5.53
CA PHE A 61 41.10 33.61 6.97
C PHE A 61 41.20 32.25 7.66
N ALA A 62 42.23 32.12 8.48
CA ALA A 62 42.52 30.98 9.33
C ALA A 62 41.70 31.06 10.62
N ALA A 63 41.10 29.94 11.06
CA ALA A 63 41.27 29.34 12.40
C ALA A 63 40.13 28.33 12.71
N PRO A 64 40.42 27.28 13.51
CA PRO A 64 39.62 26.06 13.57
C PRO A 64 38.63 26.06 14.75
N ALA A 65 37.47 25.45 14.57
CA ALA A 65 36.67 24.94 15.68
C ALA A 65 35.98 23.65 15.24
N ALA A 66 36.42 22.55 15.86
CA ALA A 66 35.84 21.24 15.72
C ALA A 66 34.39 21.27 16.23
N THR A 67 33.42 21.21 15.31
CA THR A 67 32.09 20.73 15.64
C THR A 67 32.11 19.22 15.47
N THR A 68 32.20 18.52 16.59
CA THR A 68 31.94 17.08 16.67
C THR A 68 30.55 16.82 16.12
N ALA A 69 30.47 16.43 14.84
CA ALA A 69 29.27 15.84 14.28
C ALA A 69 29.05 14.53 15.05
N ALA A 70 28.07 14.54 15.95
CA ALA A 70 27.61 13.34 16.62
C ALA A 70 27.22 12.31 15.53
N PRO A 71 27.56 11.02 15.70
CA PRO A 71 27.16 10.00 14.74
C PRO A 71 25.63 9.97 14.72
N VAL A 72 25.04 10.45 13.62
CA VAL A 72 23.65 10.15 13.31
C VAL A 72 23.60 8.63 13.19
N SER A 73 22.92 8.01 14.15
CA SER A 73 22.63 6.58 14.09
C SER A 73 22.01 6.32 12.72
N SER A 74 22.71 5.56 11.88
CA SER A 74 22.22 5.07 10.60
C SER A 74 21.06 4.12 10.88
N GLY A 75 19.91 4.69 11.24
CA GLY A 75 18.67 3.96 11.40
C GLY A 75 18.25 3.45 10.02
N GLU A 76 17.81 2.20 9.97
CA GLU A 76 17.23 1.61 8.77
C GLU A 76 16.13 2.53 8.23
N GLN A 77 16.16 2.80 6.91
CA GLN A 77 15.09 3.54 6.27
C GLN A 77 13.79 2.74 6.35
N GLN A 78 12.78 3.31 6.99
CA GLN A 78 11.45 2.71 7.10
C GLN A 78 10.52 3.32 6.07
N THR A 79 10.19 2.54 5.04
CA THR A 79 9.20 2.93 4.04
C THR A 79 7.79 2.60 4.53
N ILE A 80 6.90 3.59 4.47
CA ILE A 80 5.47 3.47 4.78
C ILE A 80 4.67 3.81 3.52
N LYS A 81 3.90 2.84 3.01
CA LYS A 81 3.05 3.01 1.83
C LYS A 81 1.61 3.30 2.24
N ILE A 82 1.07 4.37 1.68
CA ILE A 82 -0.28 4.85 1.98
C ILE A 82 -1.06 4.98 0.67
N SER A 83 -2.26 4.42 0.59
CA SER A 83 -3.13 4.60 -0.58
C SER A 83 -4.61 4.75 -0.24
N GLY A 84 -5.35 5.54 -1.03
CA GLY A 84 -6.81 5.54 -0.97
C GLY A 84 -7.47 6.87 -1.28
N SER A 85 -8.34 7.32 -0.37
CA SER A 85 -9.20 8.50 -0.54
C SER A 85 -8.45 9.74 -1.06
N THR A 86 -8.98 10.32 -2.12
CA THR A 86 -8.47 11.57 -2.72
C THR A 86 -8.84 12.80 -1.89
N THR A 87 -9.87 12.72 -1.05
CA THR A 87 -10.28 13.84 -0.18
C THR A 87 -9.34 13.99 1.02
N VAL A 88 -8.78 12.88 1.50
CA VAL A 88 -7.86 12.82 2.65
C VAL A 88 -6.41 13.10 2.23
N LEU A 89 -6.10 12.89 0.95
CA LEU A 89 -4.77 13.02 0.37
C LEU A 89 -4.02 14.33 0.71
N PRO A 90 -4.58 15.54 0.57
CA PRO A 90 -3.83 16.77 0.86
C PRO A 90 -3.46 16.94 2.34
N ILE A 91 -4.26 16.36 3.25
CA ILE A 91 -4.00 16.40 4.69
C ILE A 91 -2.85 15.45 5.02
N VAL A 92 -2.89 14.23 4.46
CA VAL A 92 -1.86 13.21 4.71
C VAL A 92 -0.52 13.59 4.09
N GLN A 93 -0.51 14.25 2.92
CA GLN A 93 0.73 14.78 2.34
C GLN A 93 1.42 15.78 3.27
N LYS A 94 0.67 16.77 3.79
CA LYS A 94 1.22 17.73 4.75
C LYS A 94 1.71 17.05 6.04
N ALA A 95 0.97 16.06 6.54
CA ALA A 95 1.37 15.30 7.72
C ALA A 95 2.66 14.50 7.47
N ALA A 96 2.80 13.89 6.30
CA ALA A 96 3.99 13.15 5.90
C ALA A 96 5.22 14.07 5.78
N ASP A 97 5.07 15.25 5.17
CA ASP A 97 6.15 16.23 5.07
C ASP A 97 6.67 16.64 6.46
N GLN A 98 5.75 16.90 7.40
CA GLN A 98 6.11 17.25 8.77
C GLN A 98 6.75 16.08 9.54
N TYR A 99 6.27 14.87 9.31
CA TYR A 99 6.82 13.67 9.94
C TYR A 99 8.24 13.39 9.44
N MET A 100 8.46 13.40 8.12
CA MET A 100 9.78 13.19 7.51
C MET A 100 10.77 14.30 7.87
N ALA A 101 10.30 15.55 8.08
CA ALA A 101 11.16 16.64 8.54
C ALA A 101 11.75 16.42 9.94
N THR A 102 11.08 15.64 10.79
CA THR A 102 11.53 15.31 12.15
C THR A 102 12.09 13.89 12.27
N HIS A 103 11.81 13.03 11.30
CA HIS A 103 12.24 11.62 11.25
C HIS A 103 12.96 11.34 9.92
N ALA A 104 14.26 11.61 9.88
CA ALA A 104 15.08 11.46 8.67
C ALA A 104 15.14 10.01 8.12
N ASN A 105 14.77 9.01 8.93
CA ASN A 105 14.78 7.60 8.54
C ASN A 105 13.42 7.15 7.95
N ALA A 106 12.39 8.00 7.94
CA ALA A 106 11.08 7.64 7.42
C ALA A 106 10.93 8.04 5.94
N ASP A 107 10.45 7.12 5.12
CA ASP A 107 10.08 7.35 3.72
C ASP A 107 8.57 7.09 3.55
N ILE A 108 7.77 8.14 3.39
CA ILE A 108 6.31 8.00 3.29
C ILE A 108 5.87 8.18 1.83
N GLN A 109 5.33 7.12 1.25
CA GLN A 109 4.86 7.10 -0.13
C GLN A 109 3.32 7.12 -0.18
N ILE A 110 2.74 8.18 -0.74
CA ILE A 110 1.29 8.42 -0.73
C ILE A 110 0.73 8.33 -2.15
N SER A 111 -0.32 7.55 -2.33
CA SER A 111 -1.03 7.39 -3.60
C SER A 111 -2.53 7.64 -3.47
N GLY A 112 -3.11 8.39 -4.40
CA GLY A 112 -4.56 8.56 -4.52
C GLY A 112 -5.21 7.43 -5.33
N GLY A 113 -6.49 7.20 -5.09
CA GLY A 113 -7.29 6.23 -5.86
C GLY A 113 -8.77 6.16 -5.47
N GLY A 114 -9.17 6.86 -4.40
CA GLY A 114 -10.52 6.80 -3.84
C GLY A 114 -10.63 5.79 -2.70
N SER A 115 -11.68 5.90 -1.90
CA SER A 115 -11.86 5.11 -0.67
C SER A 115 -11.90 3.60 -0.92
N GLY A 116 -12.53 3.16 -2.02
CA GLY A 116 -12.59 1.74 -2.37
C GLY A 116 -11.22 1.15 -2.73
N VAL A 117 -10.37 1.92 -3.41
CA VAL A 117 -9.00 1.50 -3.73
C VAL A 117 -8.18 1.36 -2.45
N GLY A 118 -8.31 2.30 -1.51
CA GLY A 118 -7.62 2.25 -0.22
C GLY A 118 -8.00 1.02 0.61
N ILE A 119 -9.30 0.74 0.75
CA ILE A 119 -9.81 -0.43 1.49
C ILE A 119 -9.35 -1.73 0.84
N GLN A 120 -9.35 -1.81 -0.50
CA GLN A 120 -8.88 -3.01 -1.20
C GLN A 120 -7.36 -3.20 -1.08
N ALA A 121 -6.59 -2.12 -1.19
CA ALA A 121 -5.13 -2.16 -1.12
C ALA A 121 -4.65 -2.64 0.26
N ILE A 122 -5.24 -2.14 1.35
CA ILE A 122 -4.90 -2.60 2.71
C ILE A 122 -5.36 -4.05 2.95
N GLY A 123 -6.52 -4.44 2.42
CA GLY A 123 -6.99 -5.83 2.45
C GLY A 123 -6.07 -6.80 1.71
N ALA A 124 -5.52 -6.36 0.58
CA ALA A 124 -4.53 -7.10 -0.19
C ALA A 124 -3.10 -7.01 0.39
N LYS A 125 -2.88 -6.20 1.44
CA LYS A 125 -1.57 -5.94 2.06
C LYS A 125 -0.53 -5.41 1.07
N THR A 126 -0.96 -4.63 0.07
CA THR A 126 -0.05 -3.97 -0.87
C THR A 126 0.42 -2.61 -0.36
N VAL A 127 -0.27 -2.08 0.66
CA VAL A 127 0.03 -0.85 1.37
C VAL A 127 -0.05 -1.09 2.87
N ASP A 128 0.62 -0.24 3.64
CA ASP A 128 0.63 -0.30 5.11
C ASP A 128 -0.59 0.44 5.68
N ILE A 129 -1.05 1.50 5.00
CA ILE A 129 -2.20 2.31 5.43
C ILE A 129 -3.18 2.51 4.26
N GLY A 130 -4.44 2.12 4.48
CA GLY A 130 -5.55 2.37 3.55
C GLY A 130 -6.39 3.58 3.98
N MET A 131 -6.45 4.62 3.15
CA MET A 131 -7.26 5.82 3.42
C MET A 131 -8.68 5.65 2.90
N SER A 132 -9.67 6.00 3.72
CA SER A 132 -11.09 6.03 3.33
C SER A 132 -11.77 7.26 3.90
N SER A 133 -12.53 7.99 3.06
CA SER A 133 -13.44 9.07 3.50
C SER A 133 -14.86 8.59 3.79
N ARG A 134 -15.12 7.29 3.61
CA ARG A 134 -16.38 6.64 3.96
C ARG A 134 -16.13 5.58 5.02
N GLU A 135 -17.20 5.16 5.68
CA GLU A 135 -17.13 4.00 6.55
C GLU A 135 -16.82 2.72 5.76
N VAL A 136 -16.06 1.82 6.41
CA VAL A 136 -15.81 0.49 5.87
C VAL A 136 -17.07 -0.34 6.06
N THR A 137 -17.58 -0.92 4.98
CA THR A 137 -18.83 -1.69 5.03
C THR A 137 -18.64 -3.02 5.78
N SER A 138 -19.72 -3.57 6.33
CA SER A 138 -19.69 -4.88 6.99
C SER A 138 -19.22 -6.00 6.06
N ALA A 139 -19.53 -5.93 4.77
CA ALA A 139 -19.05 -6.88 3.76
C ALA A 139 -17.52 -6.79 3.57
N GLU A 140 -16.95 -5.57 3.57
CA GLU A 140 -15.50 -5.36 3.49
C GLU A 140 -14.79 -5.84 4.76
N MET A 141 -15.37 -5.59 5.95
CA MET A 141 -14.84 -6.12 7.21
C MET A 141 -14.91 -7.65 7.29
N ALA A 142 -15.99 -8.26 6.78
CA ALA A 142 -16.11 -9.72 6.73
C ALA A 142 -15.08 -10.34 5.77
N LYS A 143 -14.78 -9.66 4.65
CA LYS A 143 -13.75 -10.08 3.71
C LYS A 143 -12.34 -9.98 4.29
N TYR A 144 -12.10 -8.97 5.13
CA TYR A 144 -10.80 -8.70 5.74
C TYR A 144 -10.94 -8.51 7.26
N PRO A 145 -11.03 -9.60 8.04
CA PRO A 145 -11.28 -9.52 9.49
C PRO A 145 -10.13 -8.91 10.29
N ALA A 146 -8.95 -8.72 9.68
CA ALA A 146 -7.78 -8.10 10.30
C ALA A 146 -7.78 -6.57 10.20
N PHE A 147 -8.84 -5.95 9.67
CA PHE A 147 -8.93 -4.50 9.60
C PHE A 147 -9.04 -3.86 10.97
N VAL A 148 -8.13 -2.93 11.22
CA VAL A 148 -8.22 -1.97 12.33
C VAL A 148 -8.58 -0.63 11.72
N VAL A 149 -9.80 -0.19 11.96
CA VAL A 149 -10.28 1.12 11.48
C VAL A 149 -9.97 2.16 12.54
N THR A 150 -9.09 3.10 12.20
CA THR A 150 -8.70 4.20 13.09
C THR A 150 -9.27 5.52 12.56
N PRO A 151 -10.21 6.17 13.27
CA PRO A 151 -10.71 7.48 12.88
C PRO A 151 -9.62 8.55 13.06
N VAL A 152 -9.34 9.31 12.00
CA VAL A 152 -8.29 10.35 11.99
C VAL A 152 -8.82 11.78 11.95
N ALA A 153 -10.03 11.98 11.41
CA ALA A 153 -10.71 13.27 11.31
C ALA A 153 -12.21 13.05 11.10
N GLN A 154 -13.00 14.05 11.50
CA GLN A 154 -14.42 14.16 11.14
C GLN A 154 -14.52 15.21 10.04
N ASP A 155 -15.14 14.87 8.91
CA ASP A 155 -15.45 15.85 7.88
C ASP A 155 -16.71 16.63 8.26
N GLY A 156 -16.73 17.92 7.96
CA GLY A 156 -17.86 18.81 8.21
C GLY A 156 -18.64 19.02 6.92
N ILE A 157 -19.91 18.59 6.90
CA ILE A 157 -20.84 18.91 5.81
C ILE A 157 -21.50 20.26 6.02
#